data_AF-A0A955SJW9-F1
#
_entry.id   AF-A0A955SJW9-F1
#
_cell.length_a   1.000
_cell.length_b   1.000
_cell.length_c   1.000
_cell.angle_alpha   90.00
_cell.angle_beta   90.00
_cell.angle_gamma   90.00
#
_symmetry.space_group_name_H-M   'P 1'
#
loop_
_entity.id
_entity.type
_entity.pdbx_description
1 polymer ?
#
loop_
_entity_poly.entity_id
_entity_poly.type
_entity_poly.pdbx_seq_one_letter_code
_entity_poly.pdbx_strand_id
1 'polypeptide(L)'
;THAEIGAYLLGLWGIPTSVIEAVAFHHRPSASLAQVLTPLISVHAANGLLAEQDPRNLEREPPPFFDLNYLAELNFTNRIPVWRELSLVSN
;
A
#
# COMPACT_ATOMS: atom_id res chain seq x y z
N THR A 1 -4.72 8.30 11.89
CA THR A 1 -5.82 7.85 10.99
C THR A 1 -6.31 6.48 11.45
N HIS A 2 -7.26 5.83 10.76
CA HIS A 2 -7.68 4.45 11.11
C HIS A 2 -6.52 3.44 11.07
N ALA A 3 -5.50 3.71 10.25
CA ALA A 3 -4.30 2.88 10.12
C ALA A 3 -3.50 2.78 11.44
N GLU A 4 -3.26 3.91 12.12
CA GLU A 4 -2.50 3.95 13.38
C GLU A 4 -3.24 3.24 14.52
N ILE A 5 -4.57 3.45 14.62
CA ILE A 5 -5.40 2.76 15.62
C ILE A 5 -5.40 1.25 15.35
N GLY A 6 -5.57 0.85 14.09
CA GLY A 6 -5.49 -0.56 13.70
C GLY A 6 -4.14 -1.19 14.05
N ALA A 7 -3.04 -0.53 13.68
CA ALA A 7 -1.69 -0.99 13.99
C ALA A 7 -1.45 -1.11 15.51
N TYR A 8 -1.91 -0.13 16.29
CA TYR A 8 -1.83 -0.17 17.75
C TYR A 8 -2.54 -1.39 18.33
N LEU A 9 -3.77 -1.66 17.90
CA LEU A 9 -4.54 -2.82 18.35
C LEU A 9 -3.85 -4.15 17.97
N LEU A 10 -3.31 -4.26 16.75
CA LEU A 10 -2.57 -5.45 16.34
C LEU A 10 -1.30 -5.66 17.17
N GLY A 11 -0.65 -4.58 17.59
CA GLY A 11 0.46 -4.63 18.55
C GLY A 11 0.04 -5.20 19.91
N LEU A 12 -1.12 -4.79 20.43
CA LEU A 12 -1.66 -5.35 21.67
C LEU A 12 -2.00 -6.85 21.56
N TRP A 13 -2.36 -7.31 20.36
CA TRP A 13 -2.66 -8.72 20.09
C TRP A 13 -1.42 -9.58 19.78
N GLY A 14 -0.22 -9.01 19.80
CA GLY A 14 1.02 -9.76 19.56
C GLY A 14 1.21 -10.20 18.11
N ILE A 15 0.62 -9.48 17.17
CA ILE A 15 0.78 -9.76 15.73
C ILE A 15 2.20 -9.38 15.27
N PRO A 16 2.79 -10.07 14.28
CA PRO A 16 4.13 -9.76 13.81
C PRO A 16 4.29 -8.31 13.32
N THR A 17 5.43 -7.69 13.63
CA THR A 17 5.75 -6.30 13.30
C THR A 17 5.56 -5.97 11.82
N SER A 18 5.93 -6.88 10.91
CA SER A 18 5.79 -6.65 9.47
C SER A 18 4.33 -6.49 9.01
N VAL A 19 3.39 -7.13 9.71
CA VAL A 19 1.94 -6.95 9.47
C VAL A 19 1.45 -5.65 10.09
N ILE A 20 1.93 -5.33 11.31
CA ILE A 20 1.62 -4.05 11.98
C ILE A 20 2.06 -2.88 11.12
N GLU A 21 3.27 -2.92 10.56
CA GLU A 21 3.82 -1.89 9.66
C GLU A 21 3.02 -1.78 8.36
N ALA A 22 2.60 -2.91 7.79
CA ALA A 22 1.71 -2.90 6.62
C ALA A 22 0.40 -2.16 6.92
N VAL A 23 -0.19 -2.38 8.10
CA VAL A 23 -1.39 -1.64 8.50
C VAL A 23 -1.10 -0.18 8.82
N ALA A 24 0.00 0.15 9.49
CA ALA A 24 0.33 1.52 9.86
C ALA A 24 0.62 2.40 8.64
N PHE A 25 1.33 1.86 7.65
CA PHE A 25 1.96 2.66 6.59
C PHE A 25 1.35 2.48 5.20
N HIS A 26 0.35 1.63 4.97
CA HIS A 26 -0.14 1.37 3.60
C HIS A 26 -0.62 2.60 2.81
N HIS A 27 -1.08 3.66 3.48
CA HIS A 27 -1.45 4.93 2.84
C HIS A 27 -0.24 5.83 2.54
N ARG A 28 0.89 5.62 3.21
CA ARG A 28 2.12 6.43 3.13
C ARG A 28 3.36 5.54 3.30
N PRO A 29 3.62 4.59 2.38
CA PRO A 29 4.62 3.56 2.60
C PRO A 29 6.04 4.10 2.67
N SER A 30 6.37 5.24 2.03
CA SER A 30 7.66 5.93 2.20
C SER A 30 7.93 6.43 3.63
N ALA A 31 6.95 6.41 4.53
CA ALA A 31 7.18 6.68 5.96
C ALA A 31 7.68 5.44 6.73
N SER A 32 7.64 4.25 6.13
CA SER A 32 8.23 3.05 6.69
C SER A 32 9.75 3.07 6.56
N LEU A 33 10.46 2.54 7.58
CA LEU A 33 11.91 2.36 7.54
C LEU A 33 12.33 1.06 6.82
N ALA A 34 11.37 0.20 6.47
CA ALA A 34 11.65 -1.08 5.85
C ALA A 34 12.08 -0.89 4.38
N GLN A 35 13.33 -1.21 4.08
CA GLN A 35 13.92 -1.18 2.73
C GLN A 35 13.96 -2.57 2.07
N VAL A 36 13.06 -3.46 2.48
CA VAL A 36 13.01 -4.85 2.00
C VAL A 36 11.60 -5.23 1.58
N LEU A 37 11.46 -6.38 0.90
CA LEU A 37 10.16 -6.93 0.56
C LEU A 37 9.39 -7.30 1.83
N THR A 38 8.28 -6.60 2.07
CA THR A 38 7.38 -6.81 3.21
C THR A 38 5.94 -6.85 2.74
N PRO A 39 4.99 -7.32 3.58
CA PRO A 39 3.57 -7.26 3.26
C PRO A 39 3.06 -5.85 2.93
N LEU A 40 3.75 -4.79 3.38
CA LEU A 40 3.41 -3.40 3.07
C LEU A 40 3.36 -3.14 1.56
N ILE A 41 4.26 -3.71 0.76
CA ILE A 41 4.25 -3.52 -0.71
C ILE A 41 2.94 -4.06 -1.29
N SER A 42 2.56 -5.27 -0.89
CA SER A 42 1.34 -5.93 -1.39
C SER A 42 0.09 -5.17 -0.99
N VAL A 43 -0.02 -4.74 0.28
CA VAL A 43 -1.17 -3.97 0.77
C VAL A 43 -1.23 -2.60 0.13
N HIS A 44 -0.10 -1.93 -0.03
CA HIS A 44 -0.03 -0.64 -0.72
C HIS A 44 -0.44 -0.76 -2.19
N ALA A 45 0.07 -1.78 -2.91
CA ALA A 45 -0.31 -2.02 -4.29
C ALA A 45 -1.82 -2.29 -4.44
N ALA A 46 -2.40 -3.12 -3.57
CA ALA A 46 -3.83 -3.40 -3.56
C ALA A 46 -4.67 -2.14 -3.28
N ASN A 47 -4.27 -1.33 -2.30
CA ASN A 47 -4.94 -0.06 -2.01
C ASN A 47 -4.89 0.90 -3.19
N GLY A 48 -3.75 0.95 -3.89
CA GLY A 48 -3.60 1.79 -5.08
C GLY A 48 -4.52 1.40 -6.21
N LEU A 49 -4.60 0.10 -6.51
CA LEU A 49 -5.53 -0.44 -7.50
C LEU A 49 -6.99 -0.15 -7.16
N LEU A 50 -7.38 -0.31 -5.89
CA LEU A 50 -8.72 0.04 -5.43
C LEU A 50 -8.98 1.55 -5.54
N ALA A 51 -7.98 2.38 -5.23
CA ALA A 51 -8.09 3.82 -5.33
C ALA A 51 -8.26 4.28 -6.80
N GLU A 52 -7.62 3.62 -7.76
CA GLU A 52 -7.79 3.87 -9.20
C GLU A 52 -9.21 3.59 -9.71
N GLN A 53 -9.93 2.67 -9.07
CA GLN A 53 -11.30 2.31 -9.45
C GLN A 53 -12.36 3.29 -8.91
N ASP A 54 -12.01 4.13 -7.93
CA ASP A 54 -12.92 5.13 -7.37
C ASP A 54 -12.83 6.45 -8.15
N PRO A 55 -13.87 6.86 -8.90
CA PRO A 55 -13.84 8.08 -9.70
C PRO A 55 -13.52 9.34 -8.89
N ARG A 56 -13.83 9.37 -7.59
CA ARG A 56 -13.55 10.51 -6.70
C ARG A 56 -12.05 10.73 -6.50
N ASN A 57 -11.23 9.71 -6.72
CA ASN A 57 -9.78 9.81 -6.59
C ASN A 57 -9.11 10.33 -7.87
N LEU A 58 -9.78 10.23 -9.03
CA LEU A 58 -9.28 10.76 -10.30
C LEU A 58 -9.18 12.29 -10.29
N GLU A 59 -10.00 12.95 -9.46
CA GLU A 59 -10.03 14.41 -9.32
C GLU A 59 -9.06 14.95 -8.25
N ARG A 60 -8.30 14.08 -7.57
CA ARG A 60 -7.35 14.46 -6.52
C ARG A 60 -5.96 14.75 -7.08
N GLU A 61 -5.28 15.74 -6.52
CA GLU A 61 -3.91 16.12 -6.89
C GLU A 61 -2.95 16.08 -5.69
N PRO A 62 -1.89 15.25 -5.70
CA PRO A 62 -1.69 14.15 -6.64
C PRO A 62 -2.71 13.02 -6.42
N PRO A 63 -2.99 12.19 -7.44
CA PRO A 63 -3.88 11.05 -7.29
C PRO A 63 -3.30 10.02 -6.29
N PRO A 64 -4.11 9.47 -5.37
CA PRO A 64 -3.62 8.65 -4.26
C PRO A 64 -3.37 7.18 -4.67
N PHE A 65 -2.94 6.91 -5.89
CA PHE A 65 -2.85 5.54 -6.41
C PHE A 65 -1.60 4.82 -5.88
N PHE A 66 -0.41 5.33 -6.19
CA PHE A 66 0.82 4.66 -5.84
C PHE A 66 1.84 5.67 -5.31
N ASP A 67 2.53 5.28 -4.26
CA ASP A 67 3.75 5.94 -3.82
C ASP A 67 4.89 5.46 -4.73
N LEU A 68 5.11 6.19 -5.82
CA LEU A 68 6.11 5.81 -6.83
C LEU A 68 7.53 5.87 -6.29
N ASN A 69 7.82 6.69 -5.28
CA ASN A 69 9.13 6.75 -4.66
C ASN A 69 9.41 5.45 -3.91
N TYR A 70 8.48 5.05 -3.04
CA TYR A 70 8.56 3.78 -2.32
C TYR A 70 8.72 2.57 -3.27
N LEU A 71 7.91 2.50 -4.33
CA LEU A 71 8.00 1.41 -5.30
C LEU A 71 9.30 1.46 -6.12
N ALA A 72 9.82 2.65 -6.43
CA ALA A 72 11.07 2.79 -7.17
C ALA A 72 12.27 2.35 -6.33
N GLU A 73 12.34 2.74 -5.05
CA GLU A 73 13.40 2.35 -4.12
C GLU A 73 13.53 0.82 -3.99
N LEU A 74 12.40 0.11 -4.10
CA LEU A 74 12.34 -1.36 -4.01
C LEU A 74 12.35 -2.06 -5.37
N ASN A 75 12.48 -1.33 -6.48
CA ASN A 75 12.45 -1.85 -7.86
C ASN A 75 11.13 -2.54 -8.27
N PHE A 76 10.00 -2.03 -7.79
CA PHE A 76 8.65 -2.55 -8.06
C PHE A 76 7.80 -1.71 -9.02
N THR A 77 8.27 -0.55 -9.48
CA THR A 77 7.49 0.32 -10.39
C THR A 77 7.08 -0.42 -11.68
N ASN A 78 7.93 -1.31 -12.20
CA ASN A 78 7.64 -2.13 -13.37
C ASN A 78 6.56 -3.21 -13.14
N ARG A 79 6.13 -3.43 -11.90
CA ARG A 79 5.07 -4.41 -11.55
C ARG A 79 3.67 -3.80 -11.60
N ILE A 80 3.53 -2.49 -11.58
CA ILE A 80 2.22 -1.80 -11.62
C ILE A 80 1.36 -2.28 -12.80
N PRO A 81 1.87 -2.35 -14.06
CA PRO A 81 1.05 -2.83 -15.18
C PRO A 81 0.55 -4.27 -14.99
N VAL A 82 1.41 -5.15 -14.45
CA VAL A 82 1.07 -6.56 -14.17
C VAL A 82 0.00 -6.65 -13.09
N TRP A 83 0.11 -5.86 -12.03
CA TRP A 83 -0.90 -5.83 -10.97
C TRP A 83 -2.25 -5.32 -11.46
N ARG A 84 -2.25 -4.28 -12.32
CA ARG A 84 -3.48 -3.80 -12.99
C ARG A 84 -4.13 -4.90 -13.81
N GLU A 85 -3.36 -5.59 -14.65
CA GLU A 85 -3.88 -6.71 -15.46
C GLU A 85 -4.50 -7.81 -14.59
N LEU A 86 -3.80 -8.26 -13.53
CA LEU A 86 -4.31 -9.29 -12.62
C LEU A 86 -5.59 -8.86 -11.88
N SER A 87 -5.73 -7.57 -11.56
CA SER A 87 -6.92 -7.04 -10.89
C SER A 87 -8.17 -7.06 -11.78
N LEU A 88 -8.00 -6.99 -13.10
CA LEU A 88 -9.10 -7.05 -14.06
C LEU A 88 -9.58 -8.49 -14.31
N VAL A 89 -8.68 -9.48 -14.19
CA VAL A 89 -9.01 -10.91 -14.36
C VAL A 89 -9.76 -11.48 -13.16
N SER A 90 -9.69 -10.81 -12.00
CA SER A 90 -10.24 -11.30 -10.73
C SER A 90 -11.64 -10.75 -10.40
N ASN A 91 -12.22 -9.92 -11.27
CA ASN A 91 -13.60 -9.39 -11.18
C ASN A 91 -14.55 -10.16 -12.10
#